data_AF-A0A2Z2HZ03-F1
#
_entry.id   AF-A0A2Z2HZ03-F1
#
_cell.length_a   1.000
_cell.length_b   1.000
_cell.length_c   1.000
_cell.angle_alpha   90.00
_cell.angle_beta   90.00
_cell.angle_gamma   90.00
#
_symmetry.space_group_name_H-M   'P 1'
#
loop_
_entity.id
_entity.type
_entity.pdbx_description
1 polymer ?
#
loop_
_entity_poly.entity_id
_entity_poly.type
_entity_poly.pdbx_seq_one_letter_code
_entity_poly.pdbx_strand_id
1 'polypeptide(L)'
;MEPNENDHPSGRRPTLRRRTMLGAVVGSTTLLAGCLGDTEFSITGVRDPDDVRGPPSFDLDVLDPDILVDSPGAFELSVTNDSDEPIELVSLGVRPFGVLELHGTSGYGRSRVRLYSEAYEESDHLDFRRDGMSFSRPELVRKLEPAETTSRTFQIWGEWVPNSDGTYALTGRGGDEPVVRYRRPDDASGESATDGGNAGSETGDESASTGVADGGEHGDENDDGGLLAGTAIDPDVEFRIETRSRLPFR
;
A
#
# COMPACT_ATOMS: atom_id res chain seq x y z
N MET A 1 -67.27 4.83 -13.35
CA MET A 1 -67.02 3.88 -14.45
C MET A 1 -65.55 4.02 -14.76
N GLU A 2 -64.76 3.29 -13.98
CA GLU A 2 -63.30 3.25 -14.07
C GLU A 2 -62.90 2.06 -14.94
N PRO A 3 -61.82 2.16 -15.72
CA PRO A 3 -61.05 1.00 -16.11
C PRO A 3 -59.74 0.96 -15.34
N ASN A 4 -59.57 -0.15 -14.63
CA ASN A 4 -58.33 -0.65 -14.05
C ASN A 4 -57.77 -1.69 -15.05
N GLU A 5 -56.47 -1.69 -15.32
CA GLU A 5 -55.61 -2.88 -15.40
C GLU A 5 -54.21 -2.55 -15.95
N ASN A 6 -53.24 -2.73 -15.06
CA ASN A 6 -51.94 -3.37 -15.27
C ASN A 6 -51.41 -3.53 -16.70
N ASP A 7 -50.28 -2.88 -16.97
CA ASP A 7 -49.22 -3.53 -17.75
C ASP A 7 -47.84 -3.04 -17.30
N HIS A 8 -47.08 -3.95 -16.67
CA HIS A 8 -45.63 -3.86 -16.57
C HIS A 8 -45.06 -4.88 -17.55
N PRO A 9 -44.14 -4.44 -18.42
CA PRO A 9 -42.94 -5.24 -18.62
C PRO A 9 -41.65 -4.46 -18.41
N SER A 10 -40.73 -5.18 -17.78
CA SER A 10 -39.32 -4.94 -17.56
C SER A 10 -38.53 -4.65 -18.85
N GLY A 11 -37.43 -3.90 -18.74
CA GLY A 11 -36.41 -3.97 -19.77
C GLY A 11 -35.39 -2.83 -19.85
N ARG A 12 -34.17 -3.18 -19.40
CA ARG A 12 -32.87 -2.76 -19.94
C ARG A 12 -32.29 -1.40 -19.53
N ARG A 13 -31.32 -1.55 -18.61
CA ARG A 13 -30.08 -0.78 -18.47
C ARG A 13 -29.52 -0.29 -19.82
N PRO A 14 -29.23 1.00 -19.99
CA PRO A 14 -28.27 1.44 -20.99
C PRO A 14 -26.84 1.25 -20.45
N THR A 15 -26.07 0.50 -21.23
CA THR A 15 -24.67 0.12 -21.08
C THR A 15 -23.71 1.31 -21.06
N LEU A 16 -22.64 1.20 -20.25
CA LEU A 16 -21.46 2.09 -20.22
C LEU A 16 -21.02 2.53 -21.62
N ARG A 17 -20.92 3.85 -21.83
CA ARG A 17 -20.22 4.44 -22.97
C ARG A 17 -18.74 4.58 -22.62
N ARG A 18 -17.93 3.63 -23.06
CA ARG A 18 -16.47 3.82 -23.15
C ARG A 18 -16.18 4.84 -24.25
N ARG A 19 -15.58 5.97 -23.88
CA ARG A 19 -14.97 6.93 -24.81
C ARG A 19 -13.50 7.06 -24.43
N THR A 20 -12.68 6.14 -24.91
CA THR A 20 -11.22 6.26 -24.90
C THR A 20 -10.83 7.24 -26.00
N MET A 21 -10.42 8.46 -25.64
CA MET A 21 -9.76 9.38 -26.57
C MET A 21 -8.26 9.31 -26.31
N LEU A 22 -7.54 8.64 -27.21
CA LEU A 22 -6.08 8.62 -27.23
C LEU A 22 -5.59 9.87 -27.97
N GLY A 23 -5.05 10.85 -27.24
CA GLY A 23 -4.41 12.02 -27.81
C GLY A 23 -2.92 11.75 -28.05
N ALA A 24 -2.48 11.73 -29.30
CA ALA A 24 -1.06 11.62 -29.65
C ALA A 24 -0.41 13.01 -29.60
N VAL A 25 0.60 13.19 -28.72
CA VAL A 25 1.49 14.36 -28.75
C VAL A 25 2.81 13.92 -29.39
N VAL A 26 3.14 14.50 -30.54
CA VAL A 26 4.43 14.28 -31.22
C VAL A 26 5.37 15.42 -30.84
N GLY A 27 6.36 15.12 -30.01
CA GLY A 27 7.47 16.02 -29.67
C GLY A 27 8.77 15.55 -30.32
N SER A 28 9.44 16.42 -31.08
CA SER A 28 10.67 16.12 -31.81
C SER A 28 11.88 16.01 -30.87
N THR A 29 12.64 14.91 -30.98
CA THR A 29 13.87 14.65 -30.23
C THR A 29 15.11 15.26 -30.90
N THR A 30 15.86 16.08 -30.18
CA THR A 30 17.29 16.31 -30.45
C THR A 30 18.13 15.25 -29.75
N LEU A 31 18.92 14.51 -30.52
CA LEU A 31 19.84 13.46 -30.06
C LEU A 31 21.21 14.06 -29.73
N LEU A 32 21.67 13.87 -28.48
CA LEU A 32 23.08 14.06 -28.13
C LEU A 32 23.56 12.96 -27.17
N ALA A 33 24.66 12.32 -27.61
CA ALA A 33 25.69 11.60 -26.87
C ALA A 33 25.31 10.33 -26.08
N GLY A 34 26.00 9.23 -26.39
CA GLY A 34 25.79 7.93 -25.77
C GLY A 34 26.25 7.88 -24.30
N CYS A 35 25.32 7.49 -23.44
CA CYS A 35 25.61 6.75 -22.22
C CYS A 35 25.49 5.26 -22.55
N LEU A 36 26.20 4.40 -21.81
CA LEU A 36 25.87 2.97 -21.79
C LEU A 36 24.36 2.87 -21.59
N GLY A 37 23.67 2.08 -22.41
CA GLY A 37 22.21 1.99 -22.39
C GLY A 37 21.76 1.70 -20.96
N ASP A 38 21.26 2.73 -20.29
CA ASP A 38 20.78 2.56 -18.94
C ASP A 38 19.62 1.58 -18.99
N THR A 39 19.55 0.72 -17.97
CA THR A 39 18.50 -0.29 -17.89
C THR A 39 17.15 0.41 -17.77
N GLU A 40 16.32 0.30 -18.81
CA GLU A 40 14.92 0.74 -18.78
C GLU A 40 14.06 -0.45 -18.34
N PHE A 41 12.94 -0.18 -17.69
CA PHE A 41 12.01 -1.21 -17.25
C PHE A 41 10.59 -0.89 -17.73
N SER A 42 9.70 -1.87 -17.63
CA SER A 42 8.29 -1.63 -17.88
C SER A 42 7.40 -2.54 -17.05
N ILE A 43 6.29 -1.99 -16.58
CA ILE A 43 5.17 -2.73 -16.01
C ILE A 43 4.46 -3.44 -17.16
N THR A 44 4.58 -4.76 -17.22
CA THR A 44 4.02 -5.58 -18.31
C THR A 44 2.75 -6.31 -17.91
N GLY A 45 2.44 -6.34 -16.62
CA GLY A 45 1.20 -6.87 -16.09
C GLY A 45 1.00 -6.45 -14.65
N VAL A 46 -0.26 -6.29 -14.29
CA VAL A 46 -0.70 -6.13 -12.91
C VAL A 46 -1.81 -7.15 -12.68
N ARG A 47 -1.72 -7.89 -11.58
CA ARG A 47 -2.84 -8.69 -11.09
C ARG A 47 -3.74 -7.75 -10.30
N ASP A 48 -4.99 -7.64 -10.74
CA ASP A 48 -6.00 -6.81 -10.09
C ASP A 48 -6.21 -7.27 -8.64
N PRO A 49 -6.61 -6.35 -7.74
CA PRO A 49 -6.95 -6.72 -6.37
C PRO A 49 -8.03 -7.80 -6.33
N ASP A 50 -7.69 -9.00 -5.85
CA ASP A 50 -8.67 -10.10 -5.73
C ASP A 50 -9.29 -10.14 -4.34
N ASP A 51 -10.63 -10.23 -4.29
CA ASP A 51 -11.46 -10.72 -3.17
C ASP A 51 -11.01 -10.26 -1.76
N VAL A 52 -10.67 -8.97 -1.63
CA VAL A 52 -10.37 -8.36 -0.33
C VAL A 52 -11.58 -8.55 0.58
N ARG A 53 -11.40 -9.36 1.63
CA ARG A 53 -12.46 -9.62 2.60
C ARG A 53 -12.57 -8.44 3.55
N GLY A 54 -13.53 -7.56 3.29
CA GLY A 54 -13.82 -6.44 4.16
C GLY A 54 -14.74 -5.41 3.50
N PRO A 55 -15.11 -4.36 4.25
CA PRO A 55 -15.89 -3.26 3.71
C PRO A 55 -15.18 -2.41 2.64
N PRO A 56 -13.83 -2.25 2.62
CA PRO A 56 -13.20 -1.50 1.54
C PRO A 56 -12.83 -2.40 0.35
N SER A 57 -13.10 -1.92 -0.86
CA SER A 57 -12.54 -2.47 -2.10
C SER A 57 -11.39 -1.61 -2.62
N PHE A 58 -10.53 -2.21 -3.44
CA PHE A 58 -9.36 -1.57 -4.02
C PHE A 58 -9.43 -1.66 -5.54
N ASP A 59 -8.90 -0.65 -6.19
CA ASP A 59 -8.75 -0.59 -7.64
C ASP A 59 -7.39 0.01 -7.98
N LEU A 60 -6.82 -0.40 -9.12
CA LEU A 60 -5.48 0.00 -9.54
C LEU A 60 -5.44 0.32 -11.03
N ASP A 61 -5.04 1.55 -11.34
CA ASP A 61 -4.87 2.02 -12.71
C ASP A 61 -3.39 2.28 -13.01
N VAL A 62 -2.82 1.57 -13.99
CA VAL A 62 -1.48 1.88 -14.49
C VAL A 62 -1.55 3.12 -15.38
N LEU A 63 -0.92 4.21 -14.93
CA LEU A 63 -0.94 5.50 -15.61
C LEU A 63 0.20 5.62 -16.63
N ASP A 64 1.40 5.15 -16.26
CA ASP A 64 2.56 5.07 -17.13
C ASP A 64 3.30 3.73 -16.89
N PRO A 65 3.24 2.78 -17.84
CA PRO A 65 3.90 1.50 -17.70
C PRO A 65 5.41 1.57 -17.97
N ASP A 66 5.95 2.65 -18.53
CA ASP A 66 7.37 2.74 -18.87
C ASP A 66 8.16 3.37 -17.72
N ILE A 67 9.19 2.68 -17.25
CA ILE A 67 10.08 3.13 -16.19
C ILE A 67 11.43 3.43 -16.84
N LEU A 68 11.66 4.70 -17.15
CA LEU A 68 12.84 5.19 -17.84
C LEU A 68 13.82 5.82 -16.84
N VAL A 69 15.04 6.11 -17.31
CA VAL A 69 16.03 6.81 -16.48
C VAL A 69 15.58 8.22 -16.12
N ASP A 70 15.03 8.94 -17.09
CA ASP A 70 14.62 10.33 -16.93
C ASP A 70 13.14 10.49 -16.57
N SER A 71 12.38 9.38 -16.44
CA SER A 71 10.96 9.41 -16.13
C SER A 71 10.53 8.16 -15.36
N PRO A 72 9.90 8.29 -14.18
CA PRO A 72 9.39 7.13 -13.46
C PRO A 72 8.16 6.55 -14.17
N GLY A 73 7.93 5.25 -13.97
CA GLY A 73 6.61 4.66 -14.24
C GLY A 73 5.64 5.07 -13.14
N ALA A 74 4.33 5.00 -13.41
CA ALA A 74 3.31 5.47 -12.48
C ALA A 74 2.05 4.62 -12.49
N PHE A 75 1.43 4.49 -11.32
CA PHE A 75 0.10 3.90 -11.16
C PHE A 75 -0.69 4.67 -10.09
N GLU A 76 -2.02 4.57 -10.15
CA GLU A 76 -2.92 5.08 -9.13
C GLU A 76 -3.53 3.90 -8.36
N LEU A 77 -3.52 3.99 -7.04
CA LEU A 77 -4.24 3.08 -6.15
C LEU A 77 -5.44 3.80 -5.58
N SER A 78 -6.60 3.18 -5.69
CA SER A 78 -7.87 3.68 -5.15
C SER A 78 -8.42 2.74 -4.10
N VAL A 79 -9.08 3.30 -3.09
CA VAL A 79 -9.84 2.55 -2.09
C VAL A 79 -11.24 3.15 -1.95
N THR A 80 -12.26 2.30 -1.96
CA THR A 80 -13.67 2.67 -1.85
C THR A 80 -14.28 2.00 -0.65
N ASN A 81 -15.05 2.73 0.15
CA ASN A 81 -15.88 2.13 1.20
C ASN A 81 -17.19 1.58 0.60
N ASP A 82 -17.30 0.26 0.46
CA ASP A 82 -18.49 -0.40 -0.10
C ASP A 82 -19.56 -0.72 0.96
N SER A 83 -19.35 -0.31 2.20
CA SER A 83 -20.33 -0.48 3.27
C SER A 83 -21.29 0.71 3.39
N ASP A 84 -22.45 0.47 4.01
CA ASP A 84 -23.44 1.50 4.31
C ASP A 84 -23.09 2.35 5.56
N GLU A 85 -21.95 2.05 6.21
CA GLU A 85 -21.46 2.73 7.41
C GLU A 85 -20.11 3.38 7.14
N PRO A 86 -19.74 4.48 7.84
CA PRO A 86 -18.41 5.05 7.68
C PRO A 86 -17.33 4.12 8.24
N ILE A 87 -16.15 4.12 7.60
CA ILE A 87 -14.96 3.41 8.07
C ILE A 87 -13.82 4.39 8.30
N GLU A 88 -12.85 3.99 9.11
CA GLU A 88 -11.59 4.69 9.31
C GLU A 88 -10.46 3.89 8.68
N LEU A 89 -9.75 4.48 7.73
CA LEU A 89 -8.47 3.99 7.24
C LEU A 89 -7.36 4.50 8.15
N VAL A 90 -6.50 3.57 8.55
CA VAL A 90 -5.40 3.78 9.48
C VAL A 90 -4.09 3.51 8.75
N SER A 91 -3.19 4.49 8.80
CA SER A 91 -1.92 4.50 8.08
C SER A 91 -0.81 5.16 8.90
N LEU A 92 0.44 4.95 8.50
CA LEU A 92 1.63 5.59 9.10
C LEU A 92 2.38 6.42 8.06
N GLY A 93 2.95 7.54 8.51
CA GLY A 93 3.73 8.44 7.66
C GLY A 93 2.85 9.33 6.77
N VAL A 94 1.96 8.78 5.96
CA VAL A 94 1.12 9.56 5.01
C VAL A 94 -0.27 8.95 4.84
N ARG A 95 -1.32 9.78 4.70
CA ARG A 95 -2.69 9.29 4.43
C ARG A 95 -2.99 9.15 2.93
N PRO A 96 -3.85 8.20 2.52
CA PRO A 96 -4.52 7.18 3.35
C PRO A 96 -3.80 5.82 3.39
N PHE A 97 -2.77 5.62 2.58
CA PHE A 97 -2.11 4.32 2.38
C PHE A 97 -0.75 4.17 3.07
N GLY A 98 -0.24 5.22 3.70
CA GLY A 98 1.09 5.19 4.30
C GLY A 98 2.23 5.14 3.30
N VAL A 99 3.31 4.50 3.74
CA VAL A 99 4.49 4.21 2.92
C VAL A 99 4.33 2.83 2.28
N LEU A 100 4.22 2.79 0.95
CA LEU A 100 4.03 1.56 0.18
C LEU A 100 5.29 1.17 -0.60
N GLU A 101 5.43 -0.12 -0.88
CA GLU A 101 6.60 -0.69 -1.54
C GLU A 101 6.19 -1.88 -2.42
N LEU A 102 7.06 -2.23 -3.37
CA LEU A 102 6.93 -3.49 -4.10
C LEU A 102 7.99 -4.47 -3.59
N HIS A 103 7.55 -5.60 -3.06
CA HIS A 103 8.42 -6.64 -2.53
C HIS A 103 8.48 -7.83 -3.48
N GLY A 104 9.68 -8.24 -3.87
CA GLY A 104 9.89 -9.33 -4.82
C GLY A 104 9.27 -10.64 -4.32
N THR A 105 8.46 -11.28 -5.17
CA THR A 105 7.92 -12.62 -4.92
C THR A 105 8.92 -13.68 -5.41
N SER A 106 8.84 -14.90 -4.86
CA SER A 106 9.88 -15.95 -4.92
C SER A 106 10.64 -16.07 -6.26
N GLY A 107 11.97 -16.16 -6.18
CA GLY A 107 12.88 -16.33 -7.33
C GLY A 107 13.91 -15.20 -7.49
N TYR A 108 13.62 -14.02 -6.94
CA TYR A 108 14.39 -12.78 -7.15
C TYR A 108 14.97 -12.16 -5.86
N GLY A 109 15.08 -12.96 -4.79
CA GLY A 109 15.59 -12.52 -3.48
C GLY A 109 14.68 -11.52 -2.76
N ARG A 110 15.12 -11.01 -1.61
CA ARG A 110 14.47 -9.95 -0.81
C ARG A 110 14.57 -8.56 -1.51
N SER A 111 14.34 -8.53 -2.82
CA SER A 111 14.38 -7.28 -3.57
C SER A 111 13.17 -6.43 -3.21
N ARG A 112 13.41 -5.14 -3.02
CA ARG A 112 12.41 -4.16 -2.58
C ARG A 112 12.55 -2.94 -3.48
N VAL A 113 11.47 -2.58 -4.15
CA VAL A 113 11.35 -1.36 -4.93
C VAL A 113 10.53 -0.38 -4.11
N ARG A 114 11.15 0.75 -3.76
CA ARG A 114 10.47 1.82 -3.03
C ARG A 114 9.48 2.50 -3.98
N LEU A 115 8.32 2.89 -3.46
CA LEU A 115 7.40 3.76 -4.20
C LEU A 115 7.61 5.19 -3.75
N TYR A 116 7.41 6.12 -4.68
CA TYR A 116 7.38 7.55 -4.39
C TYR A 116 5.96 8.09 -4.59
N SER A 117 5.55 9.05 -3.78
CA SER A 117 4.34 9.83 -3.98
C SER A 117 4.62 11.28 -3.58
N GLU A 118 4.05 12.25 -4.27
CA GLU A 118 4.21 13.68 -3.94
C GLU A 118 3.81 13.98 -2.48
N ALA A 119 2.82 13.25 -1.96
CA ALA A 119 2.37 13.37 -0.57
C ALA A 119 3.45 13.00 0.46
N TYR A 120 4.56 12.37 0.04
CA TYR A 120 5.69 12.04 0.90
C TYR A 120 6.55 13.27 1.20
N GLU A 121 6.64 14.21 0.25
CA GLU A 121 7.37 15.48 0.45
C GLU A 121 6.54 16.50 1.24
N GLU A 122 5.22 16.40 1.15
CA GLU A 122 4.29 17.30 1.83
C GLU A 122 4.01 16.91 3.29
N SER A 123 4.42 15.71 3.71
CA SER A 123 4.07 15.19 5.04
C SER A 123 5.10 15.59 6.10
N ASP A 124 4.65 16.29 7.14
CA ASP A 124 5.46 16.56 8.35
C ASP A 124 5.79 15.28 9.14
N HIS A 125 5.17 14.15 8.79
CA HIS A 125 5.35 12.88 9.47
C HIS A 125 6.34 11.95 8.79
N LEU A 126 6.88 12.30 7.62
CA LEU A 126 7.79 11.48 6.81
C LEU A 126 8.97 12.33 6.33
N ASP A 127 10.19 11.87 6.61
CA ASP A 127 11.42 12.32 5.96
C ASP A 127 11.80 11.28 4.92
N PHE A 128 11.52 11.60 3.65
CA PHE A 128 11.82 10.78 2.49
C PHE A 128 13.15 11.22 1.87
N ARG A 129 14.11 10.30 1.82
CA ARG A 129 15.42 10.52 1.17
C ARG A 129 15.71 9.40 0.19
N ARG A 130 16.60 9.69 -0.76
CA ARG A 130 17.03 8.74 -1.78
C ARG A 130 17.63 7.45 -1.18
N ASP A 131 18.33 7.57 -0.07
CA ASP A 131 18.99 6.48 0.65
C ASP A 131 18.12 5.84 1.74
N GLY A 132 17.04 6.49 2.18
CA GLY A 132 16.15 5.91 3.19
C GLY A 132 14.91 6.72 3.50
N MET A 133 14.00 6.12 4.26
CA MET A 133 12.79 6.77 4.75
C MET A 133 12.71 6.63 6.27
N SER A 134 12.40 7.72 6.95
CA SER A 134 12.05 7.70 8.37
C SER A 134 10.74 8.44 8.56
N PHE A 135 9.84 7.90 9.38
CA PHE A 135 8.61 8.58 9.73
C PHE A 135 8.40 8.62 11.22
N SER A 136 7.70 9.65 11.66
CA SER A 136 7.15 9.70 13.01
C SER A 136 6.07 8.62 13.16
N ARG A 137 5.92 8.05 14.35
CA ARG A 137 4.99 6.94 14.61
C ARG A 137 3.52 7.32 14.92
N PRO A 138 3.00 8.56 14.79
CA PRO A 138 1.59 8.77 15.10
C PRO A 138 0.73 8.07 14.06
N GLU A 139 -0.33 7.42 14.55
CA GLU A 139 -1.39 6.88 13.74
C GLU A 139 -2.06 8.01 12.94
N LEU A 140 -2.16 7.84 11.62
CA LEU A 140 -2.85 8.78 10.75
C LEU A 140 -4.16 8.16 10.28
N VAL A 141 -5.25 8.80 10.70
CA VAL A 141 -6.61 8.35 10.40
C VAL A 141 -7.21 9.16 9.25
N ARG A 142 -7.82 8.46 8.29
CA ARG A 142 -8.70 9.03 7.26
C ARG A 142 -10.05 8.33 7.34
N LYS A 143 -11.09 9.10 7.68
CA LYS A 143 -12.48 8.63 7.58
C LYS A 143 -12.89 8.55 6.10
N LEU A 144 -13.61 7.49 5.75
CA LEU A 144 -14.34 7.35 4.49
C LEU A 144 -15.83 7.15 4.78
N GLU A 145 -16.65 8.04 4.23
CA GLU A 145 -18.11 7.89 4.26
C GLU A 145 -18.56 6.71 3.35
N PRO A 146 -19.82 6.24 3.48
CA PRO A 146 -20.37 5.23 2.58
C PRO A 146 -20.22 5.62 1.11
N ALA A 147 -19.72 4.70 0.28
CA ALA A 147 -19.40 4.89 -1.13
C ALA A 147 -18.36 5.99 -1.43
N GLU A 148 -17.64 6.52 -0.44
CA GLU A 148 -16.52 7.43 -0.68
C GLU A 148 -15.33 6.65 -1.22
N THR A 149 -14.75 7.17 -2.30
CA THR A 149 -13.49 6.72 -2.88
C THR A 149 -12.40 7.75 -2.64
N THR A 150 -11.20 7.29 -2.30
CA THR A 150 -9.99 8.11 -2.29
C THR A 150 -8.87 7.40 -3.04
N SER A 151 -8.02 8.17 -3.70
CA SER A 151 -6.94 7.64 -4.54
C SER A 151 -5.59 8.30 -4.26
N ARG A 152 -4.52 7.63 -4.70
CA ARG A 152 -3.16 8.16 -4.65
C ARG A 152 -2.32 7.63 -5.80
N THR A 153 -1.59 8.52 -6.47
CA THR A 153 -0.57 8.15 -7.45
C THR A 153 0.74 7.78 -6.77
N PHE A 154 1.33 6.68 -7.24
CA PHE A 154 2.65 6.18 -6.87
C PHE A 154 3.53 6.08 -8.10
N GLN A 155 4.82 6.35 -7.89
CA GLN A 155 5.85 6.33 -8.92
C GLN A 155 6.91 5.27 -8.62
N ILE A 156 7.39 4.63 -9.67
CA ILE A 156 8.47 3.66 -9.66
C ILE A 156 9.66 4.27 -10.40
N TRP A 157 10.73 4.55 -9.67
CA TRP A 157 11.97 5.08 -10.25
C TRP A 157 12.90 3.94 -10.67
N GLY A 158 13.41 4.00 -11.90
CA GLY A 158 14.25 2.94 -12.48
C GLY A 158 15.50 2.62 -11.66
N GLU A 159 16.06 3.60 -10.96
CA GLU A 159 17.22 3.41 -10.07
C GLU A 159 16.95 2.49 -8.86
N TRP A 160 15.68 2.26 -8.52
CA TRP A 160 15.27 1.40 -7.41
C TRP A 160 14.80 0.01 -7.88
N VAL A 161 14.68 -0.20 -9.19
CA VAL A 161 14.31 -1.48 -9.76
C VAL A 161 15.58 -2.34 -9.90
N PRO A 162 15.62 -3.57 -9.37
CA PRO A 162 16.71 -4.50 -9.63
C PRO A 162 16.93 -4.69 -11.13
N ASN A 163 18.19 -4.84 -11.55
CA ASN A 163 18.56 -5.08 -12.96
C ASN A 163 18.22 -6.51 -13.45
N SER A 164 16.97 -6.92 -13.28
CA SER A 164 16.41 -8.21 -13.69
C SER A 164 14.90 -8.12 -13.72
N ASP A 165 14.27 -8.91 -14.58
CA ASP A 165 12.81 -9.11 -14.56
C ASP A 165 12.36 -9.62 -13.19
N GLY A 166 11.12 -9.35 -12.81
CA GLY A 166 10.60 -9.80 -11.52
C GLY A 166 9.09 -9.69 -11.40
N THR A 167 8.56 -10.42 -10.42
CA THR A 167 7.19 -10.22 -9.92
C THR A 167 7.29 -9.64 -8.51
N TYR A 168 6.47 -8.64 -8.22
CA TYR A 168 6.53 -7.90 -6.96
C TYR A 168 5.14 -7.70 -6.38
N ALA A 169 4.96 -8.05 -5.10
CA ALA A 169 3.73 -7.79 -4.38
C ALA A 169 3.72 -6.35 -3.84
N LEU A 170 2.58 -5.67 -3.93
CA LEU A 170 2.37 -4.39 -3.24
C LEU A 170 2.19 -4.65 -1.75
N THR A 171 3.03 -4.02 -0.93
CA THR A 171 2.98 -4.15 0.53
C THR A 171 3.07 -2.79 1.19
N GLY A 172 2.73 -2.74 2.48
CA GLY A 172 3.20 -1.68 3.36
C GLY A 172 4.72 -1.76 3.55
N ARG A 173 5.22 -0.89 4.43
CA ARG A 173 6.65 -0.76 4.69
C ARG A 173 7.27 -2.07 5.17
N GLY A 174 8.45 -2.39 4.66
CA GLY A 174 9.24 -3.52 5.14
C GLY A 174 8.84 -4.87 4.55
N GLY A 175 7.75 -4.94 3.79
CA GLY A 175 7.25 -6.20 3.21
C GLY A 175 6.31 -6.99 4.12
N ASP A 176 6.23 -6.65 5.41
CA ASP A 176 5.43 -7.35 6.40
C ASP A 176 4.27 -6.49 6.95
N GLU A 177 4.28 -5.18 6.69
CA GLU A 177 3.16 -4.30 7.05
C GLU A 177 2.04 -4.37 5.99
N PRO A 178 0.77 -4.32 6.41
CA PRO A 178 -0.34 -4.29 5.48
C PRO A 178 -0.38 -2.97 4.71
N VAL A 179 -0.91 -2.98 3.49
CA VAL A 179 -1.12 -1.76 2.67
C VAL A 179 -1.99 -0.76 3.42
N VAL A 180 -3.03 -1.21 4.13
CA VAL A 180 -3.82 -0.36 5.02
C VAL A 180 -4.45 -1.16 6.14
N ARG A 181 -4.83 -0.50 7.22
CA ARG A 181 -5.74 -1.04 8.23
C ARG A 181 -7.05 -0.29 8.21
N TYR A 182 -8.16 -0.97 8.48
CA TYR A 182 -9.44 -0.29 8.69
C TYR A 182 -10.05 -0.65 10.03
N ARG A 183 -10.87 0.25 10.57
CA ARG A 183 -11.74 0.01 11.72
C ARG A 183 -13.04 0.79 11.59
N ARG A 184 -14.03 0.48 12.43
CA ARG A 184 -15.21 1.35 12.56
C ARG A 184 -14.89 2.50 13.53
N PRO A 185 -15.45 3.69 13.34
CA PRO A 185 -15.25 4.82 14.26
C PRO A 185 -15.57 4.48 15.72
N ASP A 186 -16.62 3.68 15.95
CA ASP A 186 -17.05 3.31 17.30
C ASP A 186 -16.07 2.35 18.01
N ASP A 187 -15.28 1.57 17.25
CA ASP A 187 -14.27 0.65 17.79
C ASP A 187 -13.02 1.39 18.30
N ALA A 188 -12.78 2.62 17.82
CA ALA A 188 -11.62 3.43 18.21
C ALA A 188 -11.69 3.92 19.66
N SER A 189 -12.88 3.91 20.27
CA SER A 189 -13.16 4.43 21.62
C SER A 189 -12.78 3.46 22.75
N GLY A 190 -12.24 2.29 22.41
CA GLY A 190 -11.75 1.30 23.36
C GLY A 190 -10.40 1.70 23.97
N GLU A 191 -10.33 2.87 24.61
CA GLU A 191 -9.23 3.15 25.54
C GLU A 191 -9.24 2.05 26.60
N SER A 192 -8.09 1.37 26.68
CA SER A 192 -7.72 0.38 27.67
C SER A 192 -8.21 0.77 29.05
N ALA A 193 -9.35 0.22 29.47
CA ALA A 193 -9.73 0.19 30.86
C ALA A 193 -8.74 -0.74 31.59
N THR A 194 -7.58 -0.20 31.97
CA THR A 194 -6.88 -0.69 33.15
C THR A 194 -7.78 -0.38 34.33
N ASP A 195 -8.72 -1.31 34.57
CA ASP A 195 -9.55 -1.37 35.76
C ASP A 195 -8.61 -1.54 36.95
N GLY A 196 -8.45 -0.44 37.69
CA GLY A 196 -7.78 -0.44 38.97
C GLY A 196 -8.62 -1.22 39.97
N GLY A 197 -8.15 -2.41 40.34
CA GLY A 197 -8.75 -3.12 41.45
C GLY A 197 -8.21 -4.53 41.67
N ASN A 198 -7.07 -4.66 42.35
CA ASN A 198 -7.08 -5.48 43.56
C ASN A 198 -5.91 -5.14 44.49
N ALA A 199 -6.25 -4.53 45.62
CA ALA A 199 -5.38 -4.44 46.77
C ALA A 199 -5.54 -5.70 47.63
N GLY A 200 -4.41 -6.31 47.98
CA GLY A 200 -4.26 -7.14 49.17
C GLY A 200 -4.44 -8.65 48.99
N SER A 201 -3.35 -9.40 49.17
CA SER A 201 -3.28 -10.39 50.25
C SER A 201 -1.86 -10.94 50.41
N GLU A 202 -1.52 -11.17 51.67
CA GLU A 202 -0.20 -11.29 52.26
C GLU A 202 0.49 -12.66 52.07
N THR A 203 1.83 -12.63 52.18
CA THR A 203 2.76 -13.60 52.81
C THR A 203 2.72 -15.09 52.43
N GLY A 204 3.90 -15.64 52.11
CA GLY A 204 4.17 -17.05 52.38
C GLY A 204 5.30 -17.70 51.58
N ASP A 205 6.50 -17.62 52.16
CA ASP A 205 7.42 -18.75 52.29
C ASP A 205 8.34 -19.19 51.13
N GLU A 206 9.44 -19.78 51.58
CA GLU A 206 10.77 -19.82 51.02
C GLU A 206 11.02 -21.18 50.35
N SER A 207 11.85 -21.22 49.31
CA SER A 207 12.79 -22.33 49.08
C SER A 207 13.82 -21.99 48.02
N ALA A 208 15.07 -22.13 48.44
CA ALA A 208 16.28 -22.00 47.63
C ALA A 208 16.43 -23.14 46.63
N SER A 209 17.01 -22.84 45.48
CA SER A 209 17.70 -23.82 44.62
C SER A 209 18.73 -23.11 43.75
N THR A 210 19.99 -23.30 44.13
CA THR A 210 21.22 -22.86 43.47
C THR A 210 21.43 -23.57 42.12
N GLY A 211 21.79 -22.84 41.07
CA GLY A 211 22.20 -23.39 39.78
C GLY A 211 22.83 -22.31 38.90
N VAL A 212 24.02 -22.57 38.38
CA VAL A 212 25.03 -21.61 37.93
C VAL A 212 25.01 -21.37 36.41
N ALA A 213 25.30 -20.11 36.04
CA ALA A 213 25.86 -19.56 34.78
C ALA A 213 25.08 -19.71 33.47
N ASP A 214 24.87 -18.59 32.76
CA ASP A 214 25.66 -18.26 31.57
C ASP A 214 25.41 -16.79 31.14
N GLY A 215 26.36 -16.24 30.36
CA GLY A 215 26.62 -14.83 30.09
C GLY A 215 25.41 -13.95 29.72
N GLY A 216 25.34 -12.82 30.43
CA GLY A 216 24.58 -11.66 29.98
C GLY A 216 25.41 -10.87 28.99
N GLU A 217 24.90 -10.70 27.78
CA GLU A 217 25.20 -9.58 26.89
C GLU A 217 23.93 -9.26 26.09
N HIS A 218 23.50 -8.02 26.28
CA HIS A 218 22.61 -7.20 25.45
C HIS A 218 21.22 -7.74 25.09
N GLY A 219 20.24 -7.19 25.82
CA GLY A 219 18.87 -7.11 25.36
C GLY A 219 18.77 -6.21 24.14
N ASP A 220 18.54 -6.82 23.00
CA ASP A 220 17.95 -6.15 21.85
C ASP A 220 16.43 -6.24 22.00
N GLU A 221 15.88 -5.10 22.43
CA GLU A 221 14.64 -4.53 21.93
C GLU A 221 13.59 -5.57 21.52
N ASN A 222 12.75 -5.95 22.49
CA ASN A 222 11.35 -6.16 22.19
C ASN A 222 10.83 -4.84 21.61
N ASP A 223 10.97 -4.63 20.30
CA ASP A 223 10.17 -3.68 19.55
C ASP A 223 8.76 -4.26 19.60
N ASP A 224 8.11 -4.03 20.74
CA ASP A 224 6.68 -4.17 20.94
C ASP A 224 6.04 -3.10 20.07
N GLY A 225 6.16 -3.27 18.75
CA GLY A 225 5.58 -2.42 17.73
C GLY A 225 4.10 -2.37 18.03
N GLY A 226 3.66 -1.26 18.63
CA GLY A 226 2.27 -1.04 18.97
C GLY A 226 1.45 -1.31 17.71
N LEU A 227 0.82 -2.48 17.68
CA LEU A 227 0.05 -2.92 16.54
C LEU A 227 -1.08 -1.91 16.37
N LEU A 228 -1.05 -1.16 15.27
CA LEU A 228 -2.13 -0.25 14.92
C LEU A 228 -3.46 -1.00 15.04
N ALA A 229 -4.41 -0.41 15.75
CA ALA A 229 -5.71 -1.02 15.94
C ALA A 229 -6.47 -1.09 14.61
N GLY A 230 -7.23 -2.18 14.43
CA GLY A 230 -8.02 -2.41 13.22
C GLY A 230 -7.62 -3.66 12.45
N THR A 231 -8.42 -3.98 11.45
CA THR A 231 -8.25 -5.13 10.58
C THR A 231 -7.28 -4.78 9.45
N ALA A 232 -6.20 -5.56 9.35
CA ALA A 232 -5.21 -5.46 8.28
C ALA A 232 -5.82 -5.87 6.94
N ILE A 233 -5.49 -5.12 5.89
CA ILE A 233 -5.89 -5.40 4.53
C ILE A 233 -4.69 -5.30 3.60
N ASP A 234 -4.52 -6.33 2.79
CA ASP A 234 -3.62 -6.38 1.65
C ASP A 234 -4.43 -6.74 0.40
N PRO A 235 -4.40 -5.92 -0.66
CA PRO A 235 -5.21 -6.14 -1.85
C PRO A 235 -4.73 -7.29 -2.76
N ASP A 236 -3.73 -8.09 -2.36
CA ASP A 236 -3.10 -9.16 -3.19
C ASP A 236 -2.71 -8.67 -4.60
N VAL A 237 -2.17 -7.45 -4.68
CA VAL A 237 -1.73 -6.85 -5.95
C VAL A 237 -0.30 -7.31 -6.27
N GLU A 238 -0.11 -7.83 -7.48
CA GLU A 238 1.21 -8.23 -7.99
C GLU A 238 1.54 -7.48 -9.29
N PHE A 239 2.73 -6.90 -9.35
CA PHE A 239 3.30 -6.26 -10.52
C PHE A 239 4.31 -7.18 -11.20
N ARG A 240 4.21 -7.31 -12.52
CA ARG A 240 5.27 -7.89 -13.35
C ARG A 240 6.06 -6.77 -13.99
N ILE A 241 7.34 -6.66 -13.63
CA ILE A 241 8.26 -5.66 -14.17
C ILE A 241 9.33 -6.38 -14.98
N GLU A 242 9.50 -5.98 -16.23
CA GLU A 242 10.49 -6.57 -17.15
C GLU A 242 11.54 -5.55 -17.57
N THR A 243 12.76 -6.03 -17.74
CA THR A 243 13.91 -5.27 -18.22
C THR A 243 13.78 -5.07 -19.72
N ARG A 244 13.82 -3.82 -20.16
CA ARG A 244 13.92 -3.45 -21.57
C ARG A 244 15.38 -3.13 -21.88
N SER A 245 16.06 -4.07 -22.52
CA SER A 245 17.38 -3.80 -23.06
C SER A 245 17.23 -3.07 -24.40
N ARG A 246 17.56 -1.77 -24.44
CA ARG A 246 17.86 -1.11 -25.71
C ARG A 246 19.23 -1.59 -26.18
N LEU A 247 19.32 -2.82 -26.68
CA LEU A 247 20.42 -3.17 -27.56
C LEU A 247 20.20 -2.39 -28.86
N PRO A 248 21.06 -1.41 -29.23
CA PRO A 248 21.01 -0.89 -30.57
C PRO A 248 21.41 -2.02 -31.51
N PHE A 249 20.46 -2.52 -32.30
CA PHE A 249 20.78 -3.36 -33.45
C PHE A 249 21.84 -2.61 -34.29
N ARG A 250 23.03 -3.20 -34.39
CA ARG A 250 24.06 -2.81 -35.35
C ARG A 250 23.95 -3.67 -36.60
#